data_AF-A0A9P8F353-F1
#
_entry.id   AF-A0A9P8F353-F1
#
_cell.length_a   1.000
_cell.length_b   1.000
_cell.length_c   1.000
_cell.angle_alpha   90.00
_cell.angle_beta   90.00
_cell.angle_gamma   90.00
#
_symmetry.space_group_name_H-M   'P 1'
#
loop_
_entity.id
_entity.type
_entity.pdbx_description
1 polymer ?
#
loop_
_entity_poly.entity_id
_entity_poly.type
_entity_poly.pdbx_seq_one_letter_code
_entity_poly.pdbx_strand_id
1 'polypeptide(L)'
;MITGVYLTDLTFIEDGIPSVIKKTNLINFAKRSKTAEVIRDIQQYQNVPYPLQPVPELQEYILTNMQTAGDVHEMYDRSLAVEPREREDEKIARLLSESGFL
;
A
#
# COMPACT_ATOMS: atom_id res chain seq x y z
N MET A 1 4.95 8.40 0.53
CA MET A 1 5.07 7.95 1.94
C MET A 1 3.64 7.77 2.48
N ILE A 2 2.85 6.94 1.79
CA ILE A 2 2.38 5.59 2.15
C ILE A 2 1.64 5.58 3.49
N THR A 3 0.33 5.80 3.42
CA THR A 3 -0.67 5.66 4.50
C THR A 3 -0.50 4.38 5.34
N GLY A 4 0.11 3.35 4.77
CA GLY A 4 0.46 2.10 5.44
C GLY A 4 1.35 2.26 6.68
N VAL A 5 2.30 3.20 6.70
CA VAL A 5 3.19 3.38 7.87
C VAL A 5 2.39 3.84 9.08
N TYR A 6 1.57 4.88 8.92
CA TYR A 6 0.71 5.37 10.00
C TYR A 6 -0.32 4.32 10.43
N LEU A 7 -0.86 3.54 9.50
CA LEU A 7 -1.77 2.45 9.85
C LEU A 7 -1.06 1.39 10.69
N THR A 8 0.14 0.97 10.31
CA THR A 8 0.96 0.03 11.07
C THR A 8 1.28 0.55 12.47
N ASP A 9 1.65 1.83 12.60
CA ASP A 9 1.92 2.44 13.90
C ASP A 9 0.67 2.45 14.80
N LEU A 10 -0.50 2.79 14.24
CA LEU A 10 -1.77 2.75 14.96
C LEU A 10 -2.12 1.32 15.41
N THR A 11 -1.93 0.31 14.54
CA THR A 11 -2.12 -1.10 14.88
C THR A 11 -1.18 -1.54 16.00
N PHE A 12 0.11 -1.21 15.91
CA PHE A 12 1.09 -1.57 16.95
C PHE A 12 0.81 -0.90 18.30
N ILE A 13 0.33 0.35 18.31
CA ILE A 13 -0.10 1.02 19.54
C ILE A 13 -1.34 0.32 20.13
N GLU A 14 -2.30 -0.03 19.28
CA GLU A 14 -3.55 -0.65 19.73
C GLU A 14 -3.32 -2.03 20.35
N ASP A 15 -2.52 -2.87 19.68
CA ASP A 15 -2.23 -4.24 20.10
C ASP A 15 -1.15 -4.32 21.19
N GLY A 16 -0.17 -3.41 21.18
CA GLY A 16 0.98 -3.44 22.08
C GLY A 16 0.74 -2.79 23.45
N ILE A 17 -0.23 -1.88 23.58
CA ILE A 17 -0.47 -1.12 24.81
C ILE A 17 -1.88 -1.38 25.33
N PRO A 18 -2.05 -1.90 26.57
CA PRO A 18 -3.37 -2.09 27.17
C PRO A 18 -4.11 -0.77 27.37
N SER A 19 -5.41 -0.76 27.07
CA SER A 19 -6.28 0.43 27.24
C SER A 19 -6.55 0.81 28.70
N VAL A 20 -6.31 -0.12 29.62
CA VAL A 20 -6.51 0.03 31.07
C VAL A 20 -5.24 -0.39 31.79
N ILE A 21 -4.86 0.36 32.82
CA ILE A 21 -3.72 0.03 33.68
C ILE A 21 -4.07 -1.25 34.45
N LYS A 22 -3.20 -2.26 34.31
CA LYS A 22 -3.38 -3.56 34.97
C LYS A 22 -3.62 -3.36 36.47
N LYS A 23 -4.61 -4.06 37.02
CA LYS A 23 -4.96 -4.08 38.45
C LYS A 23 -5.57 -2.79 39.04
N THR A 24 -5.88 -1.77 38.23
CA THR A 24 -6.40 -0.49 38.79
C THR A 24 -7.66 0.04 38.12
N ASN A 25 -8.18 -0.60 37.06
CA ASN A 25 -9.34 -0.13 36.26
C ASN A 25 -9.21 1.32 35.72
N LEU A 26 -8.04 1.94 35.84
CA LEU A 26 -7.78 3.29 35.35
C LEU A 26 -7.46 3.26 33.86
N ILE A 27 -7.95 4.26 33.12
CA ILE A 27 -7.65 4.41 31.69
C ILE A 27 -6.14 4.64 31.52
N ASN A 28 -5.53 3.91 30.60
CA ASN A 28 -4.13 4.11 30.25
C ASN A 28 -4.00 5.31 29.30
N PHE A 29 -3.79 6.49 29.87
CA PHE A 29 -3.66 7.72 29.08
C PHE A 29 -2.41 7.73 28.19
N ALA A 30 -1.37 6.98 28.53
CA ALA A 30 -0.16 6.88 27.70
C ALA A 30 -0.46 6.25 26.32
N LYS A 31 -1.38 5.27 26.26
CA LYS A 31 -1.89 4.73 24.99
C LYS A 31 -2.52 5.84 24.15
N ARG A 32 -3.42 6.61 24.77
CA ARG A 32 -4.16 7.69 24.10
C ARG A 32 -3.24 8.81 23.61
N SER A 33 -2.24 9.19 24.40
CA SER A 33 -1.24 10.18 24.01
C SER A 33 -0.45 9.75 22.77
N LYS A 34 -0.01 8.50 22.69
CA LYS A 34 0.70 7.95 21.53
C LYS A 34 -0.17 7.91 20.28
N THR A 35 -1.41 7.44 20.40
CA THR A 35 -2.37 7.48 19.28
C THR A 35 -2.60 8.91 18.79
N ALA A 36 -2.74 9.88 19.71
CA ALA A 36 -2.96 11.28 19.36
C ALA A 36 -1.74 11.95 18.70
N GLU A 37 -0.52 11.51 19.03
CA GLU A 37 0.71 11.94 18.34
C GLU A 37 0.69 11.54 16.86
N VAL A 38 0.41 10.26 16.58
CA VAL A 38 0.29 9.75 15.20
C VAL A 38 -0.79 10.49 14.41
N ILE A 39 -1.95 10.73 15.02
CA ILE A 39 -3.05 11.46 14.36
C ILE A 39 -2.66 12.91 14.07
N ARG A 40 -1.95 13.58 14.99
CA ARG A 40 -1.52 14.98 14.78
C ARG A 40 -0.56 15.11 13.61
N ASP A 41 0.36 14.16 13.45
CA ASP A 41 1.27 14.13 12.30
C ASP A 41 0.49 13.97 10.99
N ILE A 42 -0.50 13.07 10.93
CA ILE A 42 -1.38 12.90 9.75
C ILE A 42 -2.08 14.23 9.42
N GLN A 43 -2.67 14.88 10.43
CA GLN A 43 -3.38 16.14 10.25
C GLN A 43 -2.47 17.25 9.73
N GLN A 44 -1.22 17.31 10.21
CA GLN A 44 -0.24 18.28 9.73
C GLN A 44 -0.06 18.20 8.21
N TYR A 45 0.01 17.00 7.64
CA TYR A 45 0.16 16.82 6.20
C TYR A 45 -1.16 17.00 5.43
N GLN A 46 -2.31 16.85 6.07
CA GLN A 46 -3.62 17.11 5.46
C GLN A 46 -3.97 18.60 5.37
N ASN A 47 -3.33 19.45 6.16
CA ASN A 47 -3.68 20.87 6.28
C ASN A 47 -3.36 21.71 5.02
N VAL A 48 -2.51 21.22 4.12
CA VAL A 48 -2.09 21.99 2.93
C VAL A 48 -2.80 21.42 1.70
N PRO A 49 -3.79 22.13 1.12
CA PRO A 49 -4.41 21.70 -0.13
C PRO A 49 -3.46 21.89 -1.32
N TYR A 50 -3.65 21.09 -2.36
CA TYR A 50 -2.92 21.26 -3.61
C TYR A 50 -3.41 22.52 -4.36
N PRO A 51 -2.50 23.36 -4.89
CA PRO A 51 -2.86 24.54 -5.66
C PRO A 51 -3.21 24.17 -7.12
N LEU A 52 -4.19 23.28 -7.30
CA LEU A 52 -4.61 22.75 -8.60
C LEU A 52 -6.09 23.10 -8.84
N GLN A 53 -6.44 23.34 -10.10
CA GLN A 53 -7.83 23.50 -10.51
C GLN A 53 -8.48 22.12 -10.69
N PRO A 54 -9.60 21.82 -10.01
CA PRO A 54 -10.29 20.56 -10.19
C PRO A 54 -10.95 20.51 -11.57
N VAL A 55 -10.83 19.37 -12.25
CA VAL A 55 -11.51 19.08 -13.51
C VAL A 55 -12.45 17.89 -13.25
N PRO A 56 -13.77 18.14 -13.04
CA PRO A 56 -14.71 17.10 -12.62
C PRO A 56 -14.74 15.88 -13.54
N GLU A 57 -14.66 16.10 -14.86
CA GLU A 57 -14.72 15.04 -15.86
C GLU A 57 -13.52 14.09 -15.74
N LEU A 58 -12.32 14.63 -15.48
CA LEU A 58 -11.12 13.83 -15.27
C LEU A 58 -11.16 13.10 -13.93
N GLN A 59 -11.68 13.74 -12.89
CA GLN A 59 -11.84 13.12 -11.57
C GLN A 59 -12.81 11.94 -11.64
N GLU A 60 -13.96 12.12 -12.28
CA GLU A 60 -14.94 11.06 -12.50
C GLU A 60 -14.33 9.92 -13.33
N TYR A 61 -13.68 10.23 -14.44
CA TYR A 61 -13.01 9.22 -15.27
C TYR A 61 -12.01 8.38 -14.47
N ILE A 62 -11.15 9.00 -13.65
CA ILE A 62 -10.19 8.28 -12.81
C ILE A 62 -10.92 7.40 -11.79
N LEU A 63 -11.92 7.94 -11.09
CA LEU A 63 -12.66 7.22 -10.05
C LEU A 63 -13.39 6.00 -10.61
N THR A 64 -14.10 6.15 -11.73
CA THR A 64 -14.81 5.05 -12.39
C THR A 64 -13.85 3.95 -12.84
N ASN A 65 -12.71 4.30 -13.44
CA ASN A 65 -11.72 3.31 -13.88
C ASN A 65 -11.03 2.62 -12.70
N MET A 66 -10.80 3.31 -11.59
CA MET A 66 -10.26 2.69 -10.38
C MET A 66 -11.24 1.69 -9.75
N GLN A 67 -12.54 1.98 -9.77
CA GLN A 67 -13.58 1.06 -9.27
C GLN A 67 -13.81 -0.14 -10.19
N THR A 68 -13.58 0.06 -11.49
CA THR A 68 -13.70 -0.96 -12.54
C THR A 68 -12.37 -1.70 -12.76
N ALA A 69 -11.37 -1.49 -11.88
CA ALA A 69 -10.11 -2.21 -11.96
C ALA A 69 -10.39 -3.71 -12.01
N GLY A 70 -9.91 -4.36 -13.08
CA GLY A 70 -10.14 -5.77 -13.34
C GLY A 70 -9.60 -6.67 -12.25
N ASP A 71 -10.14 -7.88 -12.18
CA ASP A 71 -9.70 -8.88 -11.22
C ASP A 71 -8.20 -9.16 -11.35
N VAL A 72 -7.52 -9.32 -10.21
CA VAL A 72 -6.05 -9.47 -10.19
C VAL A 72 -5.63 -10.73 -10.95
N HIS A 73 -6.45 -11.79 -10.94
CA HIS A 73 -6.17 -12.99 -11.71
C HIS A 73 -6.29 -12.75 -13.21
N GLU A 74 -7.32 -12.02 -13.66
CA GLU A 74 -7.45 -11.64 -15.06
C GLU A 74 -6.27 -10.76 -15.53
N MET A 75 -5.84 -9.81 -14.71
CA MET A 75 -4.67 -8.98 -15.03
C MET A 75 -3.39 -9.82 -15.13
N TYR A 76 -3.23 -10.80 -14.25
CA TYR A 76 -2.09 -11.72 -14.29
C TYR A 76 -2.11 -12.61 -15.55
N ASP A 77 -3.27 -13.16 -15.91
CA ASP A 77 -3.41 -13.96 -17.13
C ASP A 77 -3.17 -13.14 -18.40
N ARG A 78 -3.66 -11.88 -18.43
CA ARG A 78 -3.35 -10.93 -19.51
C ARG A 78 -1.86 -10.62 -19.58
N SER A 79 -1.19 -10.47 -18.44
CA SER A 79 0.26 -10.27 -18.39
C SER A 79 1.00 -11.46 -19.00
N LEU A 80 0.60 -12.70 -18.66
CA LEU A 80 1.21 -13.91 -19.23
C LEU A 80 0.93 -14.09 -20.72
N ALA A 81 -0.21 -13.62 -21.20
CA ALA A 81 -0.53 -13.64 -22.63
C ALA A 81 0.31 -12.64 -23.43
N VAL A 82 0.59 -11.46 -22.85
CA VAL A 82 1.44 -10.43 -23.47
C VAL A 82 2.91 -10.80 -23.40
N GLU A 83 3.37 -11.31 -22.24
CA GLU A 83 4.74 -11.75 -22.01
C GLU A 83 4.73 -13.20 -21.46
N PRO A 84 4.76 -14.20 -22.37
CA PRO A 84 4.81 -15.61 -21.98
C PRO A 84 6.08 -15.93 -21.20
N ARG A 85 5.98 -16.85 -20.24
CA ARG A 85 7.15 -17.35 -19.50
C ARG A 85 8.08 -18.12 -20.44
N GLU A 86 9.37 -17.82 -20.40
CA GLU A 86 10.39 -18.62 -21.08
C GLU A 86 10.32 -20.07 -20.59
N ARG A 87 10.34 -21.03 -21.53
CA ARG A 87 10.51 -22.44 -21.17
C ARG A 87 11.92 -22.66 -20.64
N GLU A 88 12.10 -23.57 -19.69
CA GLU A 88 13.44 -23.85 -19.13
C GLU A 88 14.45 -24.20 -20.23
N ASP A 89 14.04 -24.93 -21.26
CA ASP A 89 14.88 -25.27 -22.42
C ASP A 89 15.32 -24.03 -23.21
N GLU A 90 14.43 -23.05 -23.37
CA GLU A 90 14.69 -21.79 -24.07
C GLU A 90 15.58 -20.87 -23.24
N LYS A 91 15.38 -20.87 -21.91
CA LYS A 91 16.24 -20.17 -20.95
C LYS A 91 17.64 -20.75 -20.93
N ILE A 92 17.79 -22.07 -20.97
CA ILE A 92 19.08 -22.75 -21.06
C ILE A 92 19.74 -22.46 -22.42
N ALA A 93 18.99 -22.54 -23.53
CA ALA A 93 19.52 -22.22 -24.85
C ALA A 93 19.99 -20.75 -24.96
N ARG A 94 19.26 -19.81 -24.34
CA ARG A 94 19.63 -18.40 -24.24
C ARG A 94 20.86 -18.18 -23.36
N LEU A 95 20.93 -18.81 -22.19
CA LEU A 95 22.10 -18.71 -21.32
C LEU A 95 23.35 -19.34 -21.94
N LEU A 96 23.19 -20.41 -22.71
CA LEU A 96 24.29 -21.05 -23.46
C LEU A 96 24.77 -20.20 -24.63
N SER A 97 23.87 -19.49 -25.32
CA SER A 97 24.25 -18.56 -26.39
C SER A 97 24.85 -17.24 -25.85
N GLU A 98 24.32 -16.70 -24.75
CA GLU A 98 24.85 -15.51 -24.07
C GLU A 98 26.22 -15.77 -23.41
N SER A 99 26.50 -17.01 -23.01
CA SER A 99 27.81 -17.42 -22.45
C SER A 99 28.85 -17.80 -23.51
N GLY A 100 28.48 -17.80 -24.81
CA GLY A 100 29.39 -18.11 -25.92
C GLY A 100 29.79 -19.58 -26.01
N PHE A 101 29.01 -20.49 -25.41
CA PHE A 101 29.20 -21.94 -25.54
C PHE A 101 28.59 -22.52 -26.83
N LEU A 102 27.87 -21.69 -27.59
CA LEU A 102 27.25 -21.97 -28.90
C LEU A 102 27.80 -21.02 -29.97
#